data_AF-A0A531KCR0-F1
#
_entry.id   AF-A0A531KCR0-F1
#
_cell.length_a   1.000
_cell.length_b   1.000
_cell.length_c   1.000
_cell.angle_alpha   90.00
_cell.angle_beta   90.00
_cell.angle_gamma   90.00
#
_symmetry.space_group_name_H-M   'P 1'
#
loop_
_entity.id
_entity.type
_entity.pdbx_description
1 polymer ?
#
loop_
_entity_poly.entity_id
_entity_poly.type
_entity_poly.pdbx_seq_one_letter_code
_entity_poly.pdbx_strand_id
1 'polypeptide(L)' 'FTSYAAGDLPNRFVSFVRERLKMPVITWTVLDQPAVDLTFRYADQMTFEGFEPDLVQVA' A
#
# COMPACT_ATOMS: atom_id res chain seq x y z
N PHE A 1 -12.08 -2.24 -7.15
CA PHE A 1 -10.79 -1.88 -6.52
C PHE A 1 -9.70 -1.95 -7.57
N THR A 2 -8.52 -1.41 -7.30
CA THR A 2 -7.30 -1.65 -8.11
C THR A 2 -6.17 -2.13 -7.19
N SER A 3 -5.18 -2.81 -7.75
CA SER A 3 -4.10 -3.43 -6.98
C SER A 3 -2.73 -3.10 -7.59
N TYR A 4 -1.78 -2.64 -6.78
CA TYR A 4 -0.46 -2.18 -7.22
C TYR A 4 0.67 -2.72 -6.34
N ALA A 5 1.88 -2.85 -6.88
CA ALA A 5 3.04 -3.08 -6.04
C ALA A 5 3.22 -1.87 -5.12
N ALA A 6 3.58 -2.08 -3.85
CA ALA A 6 3.81 -0.96 -2.93
C ALA A 6 4.85 0.03 -3.49
N GLY A 7 5.88 -0.48 -4.17
CA GLY A 7 6.93 0.32 -4.82
C GLY A 7 6.49 1.14 -6.04
N ASP A 8 5.30 0.90 -6.59
CA ASP A 8 4.75 1.71 -7.70
C ASP A 8 4.09 3.01 -7.19
N LEU A 9 4.05 3.23 -5.87
CA LEU A 9 3.45 4.40 -5.25
C LEU A 9 4.49 5.52 -5.00
N PRO A 10 4.12 6.80 -5.21
CA PRO A 10 2.82 7.28 -5.66
C PRO A 10 2.62 7.19 -7.19
N ASN A 11 1.38 6.90 -7.60
CA ASN A 11 0.96 6.85 -9.00
C ASN A 11 -0.24 7.79 -9.23
N ARG A 12 -0.23 8.62 -10.29
CA ARG A 12 -1.34 9.55 -10.59
C ARG A 12 -2.68 8.86 -10.78
N PHE A 13 -2.67 7.63 -11.31
CA PHE A 13 -3.90 6.86 -11.51
C PHE A 13 -4.52 6.42 -10.17
N VAL A 14 -3.69 6.17 -9.15
CA VAL A 14 -4.17 5.83 -7.79
C VAL A 14 -4.98 6.98 -7.19
N SER A 15 -4.50 8.22 -7.31
CA SER A 15 -5.28 9.40 -6.89
C SER A 15 -6.62 9.50 -7.63
N PHE A 16 -6.64 9.23 -8.94
CA PHE A 16 -7.90 9.22 -9.70
C PHE A 16 -8.89 8.15 -9.18
N VAL A 17 -8.43 6.92 -8.96
CA VAL A 17 -9.27 5.83 -8.46
C VAL A 17 -9.84 6.14 -7.08
N ARG A 18 -9.00 6.62 -6.15
CA ARG A 18 -9.42 6.93 -4.77
C ARG A 18 -10.30 8.17 -4.71
N GLU A 19 -9.88 9.25 -5.34
CA GLU A 19 -10.51 10.56 -5.15
C GLU A 19 -11.69 10.79 -6.08
N ARG A 20 -11.66 10.27 -7.32
CA ARG A 20 -12.70 10.48 -8.32
C ARG A 20 -13.68 9.32 -8.40
N LEU A 21 -13.17 8.10 -8.51
CA LEU A 21 -14.03 6.91 -8.62
C LEU A 21 -14.52 6.42 -7.25
N LYS A 22 -13.92 6.89 -6.15
CA LYS A 22 -14.25 6.46 -4.78
C LYS A 22 -14.14 4.95 -4.60
N MET A 23 -13.15 4.34 -5.27
CA MET A 23 -12.91 2.90 -5.23
C MET A 23 -11.63 2.61 -4.44
N PRO A 24 -11.56 1.47 -3.73
CA PRO A 24 -10.40 1.15 -2.91
C PRO A 24 -9.18 0.78 -3.76
N VAL A 25 -8.01 1.13 -3.23
CA VAL A 25 -6.69 0.77 -3.76
C VAL A 25 -5.99 -0.14 -2.75
N ILE A 26 -5.54 -1.30 -3.23
CA ILE A 26 -4.85 -2.31 -2.43
C ILE A 26 -3.39 -2.39 -2.89
N THR A 27 -2.46 -2.61 -1.96
CA THR A 27 -1.04 -2.87 -2.30
C THR A 27 -0.62 -4.31 -2.01
N TRP A 28 0.32 -4.81 -2.80
CA TRP A 28 1.00 -6.09 -2.61
C TRP A 28 2.53 -5.89 -2.56
N THR A 29 3.30 -6.93 -2.20
CA THR A 29 4.74 -6.83 -1.88
C THR A 29 5.04 -5.80 -0.77
N VAL A 30 4.30 -5.87 0.33
CA VAL A 30 4.62 -5.10 1.55
C VAL A 30 5.52 -5.96 2.44
N LEU A 31 6.83 -5.75 2.33
CA LEU A 31 7.86 -6.58 2.97
C LEU A 31 8.65 -5.86 4.07
N ASP A 32 8.50 -4.54 4.20
CA ASP A 32 9.25 -3.70 5.12
C ASP A 32 8.44 -2.47 5.55
N GLN A 33 8.96 -1.73 6.53
CA GLN A 33 8.31 -0.52 7.04
C GLN A 33 8.13 0.58 5.98
N PRO A 34 9.09 0.85 5.07
CA PRO A 34 8.86 1.79 3.97
C PRO A 34 7.67 1.43 3.07
N ALA A 35 7.49 0.15 2.73
CA ALA A 35 6.34 -0.29 1.96
C ALA A 35 5.03 -0.10 2.74
N VAL A 36 5.03 -0.36 4.05
CA VAL A 36 3.90 -0.08 4.95
C VAL A 36 3.54 1.42 4.92
N ASP A 37 4.53 2.29 5.06
CA ASP A 37 4.34 3.75 5.08
C ASP A 37 3.78 4.26 3.74
N LEU A 38 4.26 3.71 2.61
CA LEU A 38 3.73 4.00 1.28
C LEU A 38 2.27 3.59 1.17
N THR A 39 1.90 2.40 1.63
CA THR A 39 0.51 1.95 1.61
C THR A 39 -0.36 2.87 2.46
N PHE A 40 0.01 3.15 3.71
CA PHE A 40 -0.78 4.03 4.58
C PHE A 40 -1.01 5.41 3.97
N ARG A 41 -0.02 5.93 3.25
CA ARG A 41 -0.11 7.25 2.63
C ARG A 41 -0.96 7.25 1.37
N TYR A 42 -0.84 6.24 0.51
CA TYR A 42 -1.36 6.32 -0.86
C TYR A 42 -2.43 5.28 -1.21
N ALA A 43 -2.66 4.28 -0.38
CA ALA A 43 -3.64 3.21 -0.59
C ALA A 43 -4.55 3.04 0.64
N ASP A 44 -5.48 2.08 0.56
CA ASP A 44 -6.53 1.87 1.57
C ASP A 44 -6.38 0.52 2.29
N GLN A 45 -5.66 -0.43 1.69
CA GLN A 45 -5.41 -1.76 2.24
C GLN A 45 -4.06 -2.30 1.75
N MET A 46 -3.39 -3.14 2.54
CA MET A 46 -2.26 -3.97 2.12
C MET A 46 -2.58 -5.45 2.20
N THR A 47 -1.99 -6.23 1.30
CA THR A 47 -1.81 -7.66 1.41
C THR A 47 -0.42 -7.93 1.99
N PHE A 48 -0.36 -8.64 3.12
CA PHE A 48 0.90 -9.09 3.70
C PHE A 48 1.37 -10.38 2.99
N GLU A 49 2.62 -10.39 2.55
CA GLU A 49 3.26 -11.54 1.90
C GLU A 49 4.48 -11.97 2.72
N GLY A 50 4.27 -12.66 3.84
CA GLY A 50 5.35 -13.10 4.72
C GLY A 50 5.97 -12.00 5.60
N PHE A 51 5.35 -10.82 5.66
CA PHE A 51 5.68 -9.75 6.60
C PHE A 51 4.73 -9.80 7.81
N GLU A 52 5.28 -10.01 9.00
CA GLU A 52 4.57 -9.91 10.27
C GLU A 52 4.99 -8.60 10.98
N PRO A 53 4.15 -7.54 10.98
CA PRO A 53 4.51 -6.23 11.50
C PRO A 53 4.94 -6.27 12.98
N ASP A 54 4.33 -7.16 13.77
CA ASP A 54 4.59 -7.29 15.21
C ASP A 54 5.95 -7.93 15.53
N LEU A 55 6.60 -8.58 14.55
CA LEU A 55 7.92 -9.19 14.72
C LEU A 55 9.07 -8.24 14.33
N VAL A 56 8.76 -7.13 13.64
CA VAL A 56 9.76 -6.14 13.25
C VAL A 56 9.82 -5.06 14.32
N GLN A 57 10.73 -5.22 15.29
CA GLN A 57 11.06 -4.13 16.21
C GLN A 57 11.67 -2.98 15.41
N VAL A 58 10.93 -1.87 15.31
CA VAL A 58 11.48 -0.60 14.85
C VAL A 58 12.49 -0.14 15.90
N ALA A 59 13.77 -0.16 15.54
CA ALA A 59 14.89 0.32 16.35
C ALA A 59 14.97 1.85 16.37
#